data_AF-A0AAV0S553-F1
#
_entry.id   AF-A0AAV0S553-F1
#
_cell.length_a   1.000
_cell.length_b   1.000
_cell.length_c   1.000
_cell.angle_alpha   90.00
_cell.angle_beta   90.00
_cell.angle_gamma   90.00
#
_symmetry.space_group_name_H-M   'P 1'
#
loop_
_entity.id
_entity.type
_entity.pdbx_description
1 polymer ?
#
loop_
_entity_poly.entity_id
_entity_poly.type
_entity_poly.pdbx_seq_one_letter_code
_entity_poly.pdbx_strand_id
1 'polypeptide(L)' 'MIVAFGEMLIDFVPDVAGVSLAESKGFIKAPGGAPANVACAITKLGGKSAFVGKVSLSI' A
#
# COMPACT_ATOMS: atom_id res chain seq x y z
N MET A 1 -11.67 -13.83 12.46
CA MET A 1 -11.63 -12.46 11.90
C MET A 1 -10.33 -11.84 12.38
N ILE A 2 -9.51 -11.29 11.47
CA ILE A 2 -8.24 -10.64 11.82
C ILE A 2 -8.43 -9.12 11.72
N VAL A 3 -7.95 -8.36 12.70
CA VAL A 3 -7.98 -6.90 12.66
C VAL A 3 -6.53 -6.40 12.62
N ALA A 4 -6.18 -5.66 11.57
CA ALA A 4 -4.87 -5.06 11.39
C ALA A 4 -4.92 -3.56 11.71
N PHE A 5 -4.04 -3.12 12.61
CA PHE A 5 -3.90 -1.71 12.97
C PHE A 5 -2.66 -1.11 12.32
N GLY A 6 -2.77 0.07 11.72
CA GLY A 6 -1.60 0.73 11.14
C GLY A 6 -1.90 1.96 10.29
N GLU A 7 -0.91 2.34 9.49
CA GLU A 7 -0.99 3.46 8.56
C GLU A 7 -1.08 2.93 7.12
N MET A 8 -1.82 3.65 6.28
CA MET A 8 -1.89 3.40 4.85
C MET A 8 -1.11 4.50 4.13
N LEU A 9 -0.22 4.10 3.23
CA LEU A 9 0.71 4.98 2.52
C LEU A 9 0.40 4.96 1.02
N ILE A 10 0.93 5.94 0.29
CA ILE A 10 0.99 5.93 -1.17
C ILE A 10 2.44 5.67 -1.56
N ASP A 11 2.68 4.51 -2.14
CA ASP A 11 3.99 4.16 -2.70
C ASP A 11 4.07 4.73 -4.12
N PHE A 12 5.15 5.46 -4.41
CA PHE A 12 5.45 5.97 -5.73
C PHE A 12 6.39 5.01 -6.44
N VAL A 13 5.85 4.21 -7.35
CA VAL A 13 6.61 3.20 -8.09
C VAL A 13 7.00 3.79 -9.46
N PRO A 14 8.28 3.76 -9.86
CA PRO A 14 8.70 4.18 -11.20
C PRO A 14 7.85 3.50 -12.29
N ASP A 15 7.42 4.27 -13.28
CA ASP A 15 6.67 3.78 -14.44
C ASP A 15 7.49 2.85 -15.34
N VAL A 16 8.82 3.01 -15.34
CA VAL A 16 9.78 2.15 -16.03
C VAL A 16 10.59 1.36 -15.01
N ALA A 17 10.68 0.05 -15.20
CA ALA A 17 11.49 -0.83 -14.35
C ALA A 17 12.99 -0.70 -14.68
N GLY A 18 13.84 -0.90 -13.67
CA GLY A 18 15.31 -0.96 -13.84
C GLY A 18 16.01 0.39 -13.94
N VAL A 19 15.30 1.50 -13.78
CA VAL A 19 15.89 2.85 -13.64
C VAL A 19 15.97 3.25 -12.18
N SER A 20 16.91 4.13 -11.84
CA SER A 20 16.94 4.72 -10.50
C SER A 20 15.76 5.67 -10.28
N LEU A 21 15.45 5.97 -9.01
CA LEU A 21 14.43 6.96 -8.66
C LEU A 21 14.74 8.35 -9.25
N ALA A 22 16.02 8.70 -9.39
CA ALA A 22 16.45 9.99 -9.94
C ALA A 22 16.27 10.08 -11.47
N GLU A 23 16.28 8.95 -12.17
CA GLU A 23 16.12 8.88 -13.63
C GLU A 23 14.68 8.63 -14.06
N SER A 24 13.82 8.27 -13.12
CA SER A 24 12.39 8.04 -13.36
C SER A 24 11.72 9.33 -13.82
N LYS A 25 10.99 9.25 -14.94
CA LYS A 25 10.25 10.37 -15.53
C LYS A 25 8.80 10.43 -15.07
N GLY A 26 8.33 9.39 -14.40
CA GLY A 26 6.94 9.25 -13.98
C GLY A 26 6.80 8.18 -12.89
N PHE A 27 5.79 8.36 -12.05
CA PHE A 27 5.48 7.43 -10.97
C PHE A 27 4.03 6.99 -11.03
N ILE A 28 3.81 5.70 -10.80
CA ILE A 28 2.51 5.10 -10.57
C ILE A 28 2.26 5.09 -9.07
N LYS A 29 1.11 5.61 -8.65
CA LYS A 29 0.67 5.58 -7.25
C LYS A 29 0.14 4.19 -6.93
N ALA A 30 0.75 3.50 -5.97
CA ALA A 30 0.32 2.21 -5.45
C ALA A 30 -0.08 2.33 -3.97
N PRO A 31 -1.09 1.58 -3.50
CA PRO A 31 -1.39 1.52 -2.08
C PRO A 31 -0.27 0.78 -1.33
N GLY A 32 0.29 1.44 -0.31
CA GLY A 32 1.33 0.93 0.57
C GLY A 32 0.86 0.75 2.01
N GLY A 33 1.71 0.14 2.84
CA GLY A 33 1.48 -0.09 4.26
C GLY A 33 1.35 -1.58 4.61
N ALA A 34 2.28 -2.09 5.42
CA ALA A 34 2.35 -3.52 5.76
C ALA A 34 1.05 -4.05 6.41
N PRO A 35 0.42 -3.36 7.39
CA PRO A 35 -0.80 -3.87 8.02
C PRO A 35 -2.00 -3.90 7.06
N ALA A 36 -2.13 -2.91 6.17
CA ALA A 36 -3.14 -2.90 5.12
C ALA A 36 -2.94 -4.04 4.13
N ASN A 37 -1.70 -4.30 3.71
CA ASN A 37 -1.36 -5.41 2.80
C ASN A 37 -1.70 -6.78 3.41
N VAL A 38 -1.47 -6.98 4.71
CA VAL A 38 -1.84 -8.21 5.42
C VAL A 38 -3.36 -8.41 5.45
N ALA A 39 -4.14 -7.37 5.78
CA ALA A 39 -5.61 -7.45 5.76
C ALA A 39 -6.12 -7.79 4.35
N CYS A 40 -5.61 -7.11 3.31
CA CYS A 40 -5.94 -7.39 1.91
C CYS A 40 -5.62 -8.83 1.53
N ALA A 41 -4.45 -9.35 1.90
CA ALA A 41 -4.05 -10.73 1.61
C ALA A 41 -4.98 -11.75 2.26
N ILE A 42 -5.37 -11.54 3.53
CA ILE A 42 -6.28 -12.44 4.25
C ILE A 42 -7.64 -12.47 3.56
N THR A 43 -8.21 -11.31 3.20
CA THR A 43 -9.49 -11.23 2.49
C THR A 43 -9.41 -11.89 1.11
N LYS A 44 -8.30 -11.68 0.38
CA LYS A 44 -8.07 -12.28 -0.94
C LYS A 44 -8.00 -13.82 -0.90
N LEU A 45 -7.53 -14.39 0.21
CA LEU A 45 -7.45 -15.84 0.43
C LEU A 45 -8.73 -16.45 1.06
N GLY A 46 -9.83 -15.69 1.12
CA GLY A 46 -11.12 -16.17 1.65
C GLY A 46 -11.29 -16.04 3.17
N GLY A 47 -10.34 -15.42 3.86
CA GLY A 47 -10.45 -15.09 5.28
C GLY A 47 -11.30 -13.85 5.53
N LYS A 48 -11.71 -13.66 6.79
CA LYS A 48 -12.36 -12.41 7.24
C LYS A 48 -11.33 -11.50 7.89
N SER A 49 -11.12 -10.29 7.35
CA SER A 49 -10.26 -9.28 7.96
C SER A 49 -10.88 -7.89 7.99
N ALA A 50 -10.34 -7.02 8.85
CA ALA A 50 -10.61 -5.59 8.89
C ALA A 50 -9.30 -4.82 9.09
N PHE A 51 -9.22 -3.60 8.57
CA PHE A 51 -8.12 -2.68 8.80
C PHE A 51 -8.63 -1.45 9.56
N VAL A 52 -7.87 -1.02 10.57
CA VAL A 52 -8.14 0.20 11.33
C VAL A 52 -6.88 1.06 11.31
N GLY A 53 -7.01 2.26 10.76
CA GLY A 53 -5.87 3.12 10.56
C GLY A 53 -6.25 4.55 10.26
N LYS A 54 -5.24 5.40 10.22
CA LYS A 54 -5.38 6.79 9.82
C LYS A 54 -4.85 6.96 8.40
N VAL A 55 -5.59 7.74 7.60
CA VAL A 55 -5.11 8.27 6.32
C VAL A 55 -4.81 9.75 6.54
N SER A 56 -3.60 10.18 6.17
CA SER A 56 -3.22 11.58 6.18
C SER A 56 -3.24 12.09 4.74
N LEU A 57 -4.06 13.10 4.46
CA LEU A 57 -4.10 13.74 3.16
C LEU A 57 -3.10 14.90 3.16
N SER A 58 -1.89 14.64 2.68
CA SER A 58 -0.97 15.69 2.23
C SER A 58 -0.61 15.34 0.80
N ILE A 59 -1.24 16.07 -0.13
CA ILE A 59 -1.01 15.99 -1.57
C ILE A 59 0.26 16.73 -1.95
#